data_AF-W7QHI3-F1
#
_entry.id   AF-W7QHI3-F1
#
_cell.length_a   1.000
_cell.length_b   1.000
_cell.length_c   1.000
_cell.angle_alpha   90.00
_cell.angle_beta   90.00
_cell.angle_gamma   90.00
#
_symmetry.space_group_name_H-M   'P 1'
#
loop_
_entity.id
_entity.type
_entity.pdbx_description
1 polymer ?
#
loop_
_entity_poly.entity_id
_entity_poly.type
_entity_poly.pdbx_seq_one_letter_code
_entity_poly.pdbx_strand_id
1 'polypeptide(L)'
;MTKFVPVRQLEVLRRLSDGRQTLVGRLAQNRQGVFFQYDEAYCRHFHSLSPFRLAFDTRLQGAPRDPHHGLHGLFADSLPDGWGMMLMDRLFRQHGISPHDITPMDRLAFVGEHGMGALSYRPASELVASNEAAPRSNLGELGEQARRLFEGQTDTVLASLAQAGSSGGAQPRCRCISRQVTASRPVPSLPRAGALAGQVHLGHAGIGA
;
A
#
# COMPACT_ATOMS: atom_id res chain seq x y z
N MET A 1 -20.91 -4.98 16.94
CA MET A 1 -19.62 -4.37 16.51
C MET A 1 -18.53 -5.39 16.76
N THR A 2 -17.94 -5.94 15.70
CA THR A 2 -16.85 -6.91 15.82
C THR A 2 -15.62 -6.19 16.35
N LYS A 3 -15.04 -6.69 17.44
CA LYS A 3 -13.87 -6.08 18.07
C LYS A 3 -12.66 -6.22 17.14
N PHE A 4 -11.98 -5.13 16.84
CA PHE A 4 -10.71 -5.18 16.09
C PHE A 4 -9.68 -6.03 16.83
N VAL A 5 -8.99 -6.92 16.09
CA VAL A 5 -7.96 -7.81 16.63
C VAL A 5 -6.64 -7.49 15.93
N PRO A 6 -5.62 -6.98 16.66
CA PRO A 6 -4.32 -6.71 16.08
C PRO A 6 -3.64 -7.96 15.54
N VAL A 7 -2.96 -7.82 14.41
CA VAL A 7 -2.25 -8.86 13.67
C VAL A 7 -1.12 -9.44 14.51
N ARG A 8 -1.19 -10.71 14.90
CA ARG A 8 -0.15 -11.31 15.76
C ARG A 8 1.10 -11.73 15.01
N GLN A 9 0.97 -12.08 13.74
CA GLN A 9 2.04 -12.63 12.94
C GLN A 9 1.86 -12.27 11.47
N LEU A 10 2.99 -12.01 10.79
CA LEU A 10 3.06 -11.85 9.35
C LEU A 10 4.21 -12.68 8.78
N GLU A 11 3.96 -13.34 7.66
CA GLU A 11 5.00 -13.82 6.77
C GLU A 11 5.50 -12.67 5.91
N VAL A 12 6.83 -12.58 5.78
CA VAL A 12 7.49 -11.62 4.90
C VAL A 12 7.98 -12.37 3.68
N LEU A 13 7.45 -12.03 2.51
CA LEU A 13 7.87 -12.62 1.24
C LEU A 13 8.62 -11.58 0.42
N ARG A 14 9.63 -12.04 -0.34
CA ARG A 14 10.38 -11.23 -1.29
C ARG A 14 10.09 -11.69 -2.70
N ARG A 15 9.75 -10.75 -3.58
CA ARG A 15 9.72 -10.96 -5.03
C ARG A 15 11.13 -10.84 -5.61
N LEU A 16 11.59 -11.87 -6.30
CA LEU A 16 12.87 -11.92 -7.01
C LEU A 16 12.74 -11.23 -8.38
N SER A 17 13.88 -10.99 -9.03
CA SER A 17 13.94 -10.36 -10.36
C SER A 17 13.24 -11.17 -11.45
N ASP A 18 13.12 -12.49 -11.27
CA ASP A 18 12.39 -13.39 -12.16
C ASP A 18 10.87 -13.45 -11.85
N GLY A 19 10.40 -12.65 -10.89
CA GLY A 19 9.00 -12.58 -10.48
C GLY A 19 8.57 -13.63 -9.46
N ARG A 20 9.40 -14.63 -9.14
CA ARG A 20 9.08 -15.62 -8.10
C ARG A 20 9.07 -14.97 -6.73
N GLN A 21 8.21 -15.47 -5.84
CA GLN A 21 8.22 -15.10 -4.43
C GLN A 21 8.95 -16.15 -3.61
N THR A 22 9.73 -15.70 -2.63
CA THR A 22 10.39 -16.55 -1.63
C THR A 22 10.07 -16.06 -0.22
N LEU A 23 9.88 -16.98 0.71
CA LEU A 23 9.69 -16.64 2.12
C LEU A 23 11.01 -16.14 2.68
N VAL A 24 11.02 -14.91 3.20
CA VAL A 24 12.19 -14.31 3.86
C VAL A 24 12.23 -14.71 5.32
N GLY A 25 11.07 -14.73 5.98
CA GLY A 25 10.96 -14.96 7.41
C GLY A 25 9.60 -14.57 7.95
N ARG A 26 9.51 -14.47 9.27
CA ARG A 26 8.27 -14.16 9.99
C ARG A 26 8.47 -12.98 10.93
N LEU A 27 7.49 -12.07 10.92
CA LEU A 27 7.29 -11.04 11.92
C LEU A 27 6.25 -11.51 12.92
N ALA A 28 6.46 -11.24 14.21
CA ALA A 28 5.49 -11.51 15.27
C ALA A 28 5.42 -10.34 16.24
N GLN A 29 4.24 -10.04 16.79
CA GLN A 29 4.09 -9.01 17.82
C GLN A 29 3.39 -9.51 19.08
N ASN A 30 3.89 -9.05 20.22
CA ASN A 30 3.29 -9.25 21.54
C ASN A 30 3.37 -7.95 22.35
N ARG A 31 3.16 -8.01 23.68
CA ARG A 31 3.20 -6.82 24.56
C ARG A 31 4.60 -6.21 24.70
N GLN A 32 5.67 -6.96 24.40
CA GLN A 32 7.06 -6.52 24.52
C GLN A 32 7.55 -5.78 23.27
N GLY A 33 6.97 -6.07 22.10
CA GLY A 33 7.32 -5.43 20.84
C GLY A 33 7.10 -6.33 19.63
N VAL A 34 7.73 -5.95 18.52
CA VAL A 34 7.78 -6.74 17.28
C VAL A 34 9.10 -7.47 17.20
N PHE A 35 9.05 -8.71 16.72
CA PHE A 35 10.20 -9.57 16.54
C PHE A 35 10.23 -10.09 15.10
N PHE A 36 11.43 -10.31 14.58
CA PHE A 36 11.64 -10.92 13.29
C PHE A 36 12.53 -12.15 13.41
N GLN A 37 12.25 -13.16 12.60
CA GLN A 37 13.09 -14.34 12.44
C GLN A 37 13.22 -14.65 10.95
N TYR A 38 14.45 -14.81 10.46
CA TYR A 38 14.68 -15.28 9.10
C TYR A 38 14.25 -16.74 8.95
N ASP A 39 13.77 -17.09 7.76
CA ASP A 39 13.55 -18.47 7.37
C ASP A 39 14.89 -19.16 7.08
N GLU A 40 15.01 -20.41 7.51
CA GLU A 40 16.24 -21.18 7.35
C GLU A 40 16.59 -21.41 5.87
N ALA A 41 15.60 -21.69 5.02
CA ALA A 41 15.84 -21.86 3.59
C ALA A 41 16.28 -20.53 2.97
N TYR A 42 15.79 -19.39 3.45
CA TYR A 42 16.24 -18.09 2.98
C TYR A 42 17.71 -17.83 3.32
N CYS A 43 18.12 -18.13 4.57
CA CYS A 43 19.51 -17.99 5.01
C CYS A 43 20.49 -18.85 4.22
N ARG A 44 20.07 -20.03 3.76
CA ARG A 44 20.91 -20.95 2.98
C ARG A 44 21.10 -20.54 1.52
N HIS A 45 20.08 -19.93 0.91
CA HIS A 45 20.05 -19.70 -0.55
C HIS A 45 20.21 -18.24 -0.96
N PHE A 46 20.07 -17.29 -0.03
CA PHE A 46 20.08 -15.86 -0.33
C PHE A 46 21.04 -15.09 0.57
N HIS A 47 20.92 -13.76 0.55
CA HIS A 47 21.77 -12.83 1.30
C HIS A 47 20.92 -11.99 2.25
N SER A 48 21.57 -11.37 3.24
CA SER A 48 20.93 -10.44 4.17
C SER A 48 20.25 -9.28 3.43
N LEU A 49 19.05 -8.93 3.89
CA LEU A 49 18.31 -7.76 3.39
C LEU A 49 18.73 -6.46 4.09
N SER A 50 19.32 -6.55 5.28
CA SER A 50 19.77 -5.39 6.05
C SER A 50 20.99 -5.77 6.89
N PRO A 51 22.18 -5.91 6.27
CA PRO A 51 23.36 -6.50 6.92
C PRO A 51 23.84 -5.73 8.17
N PHE A 52 23.45 -4.45 8.32
CA PHE A 52 23.86 -3.61 9.43
C PHE A 52 22.88 -3.60 10.61
N ARG A 53 21.60 -3.88 10.37
CA ARG A 53 20.55 -3.75 11.40
C ARG A 53 19.81 -5.05 11.69
N LEU A 54 20.06 -6.10 10.90
CA LEU A 54 19.40 -7.40 11.03
C LEU A 54 20.43 -8.51 10.85
N ALA A 55 20.67 -9.28 11.91
CA ALA A 55 21.57 -10.42 11.86
C ALA A 55 21.01 -11.47 10.91
N PHE A 56 21.87 -11.98 10.01
CA PHE A 56 21.45 -12.93 8.98
C PHE A 56 21.50 -14.37 9.49
N ASP A 57 20.62 -14.67 10.44
CA ASP A 57 20.47 -15.98 11.05
C ASP A 57 19.02 -16.21 11.52
N THR A 58 18.75 -17.43 11.97
CA THR A 58 17.42 -17.88 12.41
C THR A 58 17.11 -17.52 13.86
N ARG A 59 17.91 -16.67 14.53
CA ARG A 59 17.58 -16.23 15.89
C ARG A 59 16.43 -15.22 15.84
N LEU A 60 15.63 -15.22 16.91
CA LEU A 60 14.57 -14.23 17.09
C LEU A 60 15.19 -12.86 17.43
N GLN A 61 14.83 -11.84 16.66
CA GLN A 61 15.42 -10.51 16.75
C GLN A 61 14.35 -9.46 17.03
N GLY A 62 14.40 -8.88 18.23
CA GLY A 62 13.51 -7.80 18.64
C GLY A 62 13.80 -6.51 17.88
N ALA A 63 12.75 -5.83 17.44
CA ALA A 63 12.86 -4.52 16.83
C ALA A 63 13.13 -3.45 17.89
N PRO A 64 14.01 -2.47 17.60
CA PRO A 64 14.21 -1.33 18.50
C PRO A 64 12.94 -0.47 18.54
N ARG A 65 12.68 0.18 19.69
CA ARG A 65 11.53 1.09 19.85
C ARG A 65 11.60 2.28 18.89
N ASP A 66 12.79 2.85 18.75
CA ASP A 66 13.06 4.01 17.92
C ASP A 66 14.04 3.65 16.77
N PRO A 67 14.00 4.36 15.63
CA PRO A 67 13.10 5.49 15.31
C PRO A 67 11.77 5.06 14.65
N HIS A 68 11.57 3.76 14.39
CA HIS A 68 10.46 3.26 13.58
C HIS A 68 9.30 2.67 14.41
N HIS A 69 9.05 3.24 15.59
CA HIS A 69 7.93 2.88 16.47
C HIS A 69 7.81 1.36 16.75
N GLY A 70 8.93 0.70 17.00
CA GLY A 70 8.96 -0.73 17.32
C GLY A 70 9.00 -1.65 16.11
N LEU A 71 9.37 -1.17 14.92
CA LEU A 71 9.70 -2.00 13.75
C LEU A 71 11.19 -1.95 13.40
N HIS A 72 11.67 -3.03 12.78
CA HIS A 72 12.96 -2.99 12.08
C HIS A 72 12.83 -2.04 10.89
N GLY A 73 13.85 -1.19 10.67
CA GLY A 73 13.83 -0.17 9.61
C GLY A 73 13.55 -0.76 8.22
N LEU A 74 14.07 -1.96 7.93
CA LEU A 74 13.80 -2.70 6.70
C LEU A 74 12.30 -2.85 6.38
N PHE A 75 11.48 -3.15 7.39
CA PHE A 75 10.03 -3.32 7.21
C PHE A 75 9.30 -1.99 7.29
N ALA A 76 9.80 -1.06 8.10
CA ALA A 76 9.27 0.29 8.18
C ALA A 76 9.33 1.03 6.84
N ASP A 77 10.34 0.76 6.02
CA ASP A 77 10.46 1.32 4.66
C ASP A 77 9.34 0.89 3.70
N SER A 78 8.55 -0.13 4.06
CA SER A 78 7.36 -0.54 3.31
C SER A 78 6.10 0.23 3.69
N LEU A 79 6.12 0.95 4.81
CA LEU A 79 4.96 1.74 5.25
C LEU A 79 4.78 2.95 4.32
N PRO A 80 3.52 3.40 4.11
CA PRO A 80 3.24 4.61 3.35
C PRO A 80 3.89 5.85 3.98
N ASP A 81 4.02 6.91 3.20
CA ASP A 81 4.45 8.23 3.67
C ASP A 81 3.38 8.94 4.51
N GLY A 82 3.61 10.20 4.88
CA GLY A 82 2.64 10.99 5.67
C GLY A 82 1.25 11.10 5.06
N TRP A 83 1.12 11.31 3.74
CA TRP A 83 -0.17 11.34 3.06
C TRP A 83 -0.82 9.97 3.03
N GLY A 84 -0.08 8.93 2.64
CA GLY A 84 -0.59 7.55 2.60
C GLY A 84 -1.00 7.04 4.00
N MET A 85 -0.24 7.41 5.03
CA MET A 85 -0.56 7.11 6.43
C MET A 85 -1.86 7.79 6.87
N MET A 86 -2.03 9.06 6.50
CA MET A 86 -3.28 9.78 6.77
C MET A 86 -4.48 9.14 6.05
N LEU A 87 -4.32 8.71 4.79
CA LEU A 87 -5.36 7.98 4.05
C LEU A 87 -5.73 6.68 4.76
N MET A 88 -4.71 5.92 5.14
CA MET A 88 -4.88 4.65 5.85
C MET A 88 -5.61 4.86 7.19
N ASP A 89 -5.22 5.85 7.99
CA ASP A 89 -5.89 6.17 9.27
C ASP A 89 -7.36 6.60 9.10
N ARG A 90 -7.67 7.32 8.03
CA ARG A 90 -9.07 7.65 7.69
C ARG A 90 -9.86 6.40 7.30
N LEU A 91 -9.27 5.52 6.50
CA LEU A 91 -9.91 4.28 6.08
C LEU A 91 -10.19 3.35 7.27
N PHE A 92 -9.24 3.20 8.19
CA PHE A 92 -9.46 2.44 9.42
C PHE A 92 -10.59 3.02 10.26
N ARG A 93 -10.64 4.35 10.42
CA ARG A 93 -11.74 5.04 11.13
C ARG A 93 -13.10 4.82 10.48
N GLN A 94 -13.17 4.82 9.14
CA GLN A 94 -14.41 4.51 8.40
C GLN A 94 -14.93 3.10 8.68
N HIS A 95 -14.03 2.17 9.03
CA HIS A 95 -14.39 0.82 9.44
C HIS A 95 -14.54 0.67 10.97
N GLY A 96 -14.64 1.79 11.70
CA GLY A 96 -14.84 1.80 13.14
C GLY A 96 -13.60 1.43 13.96
N ILE A 97 -12.40 1.46 13.36
CA ILE A 97 -11.14 1.13 14.02
C ILE A 97 -10.44 2.42 14.46
N SER A 98 -10.15 2.55 15.75
CA SER A 98 -9.43 3.70 16.30
C SER A 98 -7.97 3.69 15.85
N PRO A 99 -7.40 4.81 15.39
CA PRO A 99 -5.98 4.91 15.04
C PRO A 99 -5.02 4.52 16.18
N HIS A 100 -5.46 4.67 17.42
CA HIS A 100 -4.67 4.28 18.61
C HIS A 100 -4.57 2.77 18.81
N ASP A 101 -5.50 1.99 18.26
CA ASP A 101 -5.49 0.53 18.35
C ASP A 101 -4.65 -0.13 17.24
N ILE A 102 -4.27 0.64 16.22
CA ILE A 102 -3.55 0.16 15.04
C ILE A 102 -2.05 0.10 15.32
N THR A 103 -1.48 -1.09 15.24
CA THR A 103 -0.03 -1.26 15.37
C THR A 103 0.67 -1.16 14.02
N PRO A 104 1.99 -0.96 13.99
CA PRO A 104 2.74 -0.99 12.73
C PRO A 104 2.60 -2.32 11.96
N MET A 105 2.36 -3.44 12.65
CA MET A 105 2.09 -4.73 12.00
C MET A 105 0.74 -4.72 11.26
N ASP A 106 -0.29 -4.09 11.83
CA ASP A 106 -1.59 -3.96 11.16
C ASP A 106 -1.48 -3.13 9.87
N ARG A 107 -0.60 -2.13 9.89
CA ARG A 107 -0.27 -1.31 8.72
C ARG A 107 0.47 -2.10 7.65
N LEU A 108 1.44 -2.94 8.04
CA LEU A 108 2.09 -3.87 7.09
C LEU A 108 1.11 -4.88 6.50
N ALA A 109 0.17 -5.39 7.30
CA ALA A 109 -0.90 -6.25 6.81
C ALA A 109 -1.83 -5.52 5.81
N PHE A 110 -2.08 -4.23 6.03
CA PHE A 110 -2.82 -3.38 5.09
C PHE A 110 -2.01 -3.10 3.80
N VAL A 111 -0.69 -2.95 3.90
CA VAL A 111 0.18 -2.85 2.73
C VAL A 111 0.12 -4.14 1.89
N GLY A 112 0.18 -5.29 2.56
CA GLY A 112 0.00 -6.61 1.95
C GLY A 112 0.97 -6.83 0.77
N GLU A 113 0.41 -7.10 -0.42
CA GLU A 113 1.18 -7.29 -1.67
C GLU A 113 1.31 -6.01 -2.51
N HIS A 114 0.66 -4.93 -2.11
CA HIS A 114 0.58 -3.67 -2.85
C HIS A 114 1.66 -2.65 -2.46
N GLY A 115 2.54 -3.02 -1.51
CA GLY A 115 3.63 -2.19 -1.04
C GLY A 115 4.65 -1.86 -2.13
N MET A 116 5.32 -0.72 -1.93
CA MET A 116 6.44 -0.35 -2.79
C MET A 116 7.64 -1.28 -2.51
N GLY A 117 8.31 -1.70 -3.58
CA GLY A 117 9.53 -2.51 -3.49
C GLY A 117 9.27 -4.00 -3.73
N ALA A 118 10.12 -4.83 -3.14
CA ALA A 118 10.12 -6.28 -3.36
C ALA A 118 9.47 -7.07 -2.21
N LEU A 119 9.15 -6.44 -1.09
CA LEU A 119 8.59 -7.11 0.08
C LEU A 119 7.07 -7.10 0.05
N SER A 120 6.48 -8.18 0.55
CA SER A 120 5.04 -8.35 0.71
C SER A 120 4.74 -9.09 2.00
N TYR A 121 3.56 -8.86 2.56
CA TYR A 121 3.18 -9.29 3.90
C TYR A 121 1.91 -10.12 3.88
N ARG A 122 1.91 -11.28 4.55
CA ARG A 122 0.73 -12.18 4.63
C ARG A 122 0.46 -12.62 6.07
N PRO A 123 -0.81 -12.77 6.51
CA PRO A 123 -2.02 -12.48 5.76
C PRO A 123 -2.23 -10.97 5.52
N ALA A 124 -2.89 -10.64 4.40
CA ALA A 124 -3.33 -9.27 4.15
C ALA A 124 -4.52 -8.92 5.05
N SER A 125 -4.68 -7.65 5.37
CA SER A 125 -5.84 -7.14 6.10
C SER A 125 -7.14 -7.41 5.33
N GLU A 126 -8.22 -7.71 6.03
CA GLU A 126 -9.55 -7.90 5.43
C GLU A 126 -10.04 -6.63 4.68
N LEU A 127 -9.57 -5.46 5.12
CA LEU A 127 -9.81 -4.17 4.46
C LEU A 127 -9.21 -4.08 3.05
N VAL A 128 -8.24 -4.95 2.75
CA VAL A 128 -7.59 -5.10 1.44
C VAL A 128 -8.25 -6.23 0.66
N ALA A 129 -8.44 -7.39 1.30
CA ALA A 129 -8.94 -8.61 0.65
C ALA A 129 -10.39 -8.48 0.13
N SER A 130 -11.21 -7.68 0.81
CA SER A 130 -12.56 -7.32 0.32
C SER A 130 -12.55 -6.47 -0.95
N ASN A 131 -11.40 -5.91 -1.32
CA ASN A 131 -11.19 -5.01 -2.44
C ASN A 131 -10.35 -5.63 -3.57
N GLU A 132 -10.15 -6.95 -3.58
CA GLU A 132 -9.51 -7.70 -4.71
C GLU A 132 -10.29 -7.55 -6.03
N ALA A 133 -11.55 -7.06 -5.95
CA ALA A 133 -12.36 -6.63 -7.08
C ALA A 133 -12.34 -5.11 -7.29
N ALA A 134 -11.31 -4.39 -6.80
CA ALA A 134 -11.14 -2.98 -7.14
C ALA A 134 -11.09 -2.90 -8.67
N PRO A 135 -12.07 -2.24 -9.33
CA PRO A 135 -12.05 -2.10 -10.76
C PRO A 135 -10.73 -1.44 -11.14
N ARG A 136 -10.31 -1.61 -12.40
CA ARG A 136 -9.32 -0.73 -13.05
C ARG A 136 -9.77 0.71 -12.83
N SER A 137 -9.43 1.26 -11.67
CA SER A 137 -9.96 2.53 -11.21
C SER A 137 -9.31 3.52 -12.14
N ASN A 138 -10.13 4.24 -12.88
CA ASN A 138 -9.61 5.18 -13.86
C ASN A 138 -8.71 6.15 -13.10
N LEU A 139 -7.48 6.36 -13.59
CA LEU A 139 -6.55 7.29 -12.96
C LEU A 139 -7.19 8.67 -12.75
N GLY A 140 -8.07 9.08 -13.67
CA GLY A 140 -8.85 10.31 -13.53
C GLY A 140 -9.81 10.29 -12.34
N GLU A 141 -10.47 9.16 -12.06
CA GLU A 141 -11.35 9.02 -10.89
C GLU A 141 -10.56 9.06 -9.58
N LEU A 142 -9.44 8.33 -9.50
CA LEU A 142 -8.55 8.38 -8.34
C LEU A 142 -8.03 9.80 -8.10
N GLY A 143 -7.66 10.51 -9.17
CA GLY A 143 -7.22 11.91 -9.11
C GLY A 143 -8.31 12.85 -8.58
N GLU A 144 -9.54 12.74 -9.08
CA GLU A 144 -10.66 13.56 -8.58
C GLU A 144 -11.00 13.26 -7.11
N GLN A 145 -10.96 11.99 -6.70
CA GLN A 145 -11.17 11.63 -5.28
C GLN A 145 -10.06 12.19 -4.39
N ALA A 146 -8.80 12.06 -4.83
CA ALA A 146 -7.66 12.63 -4.13
C ALA A 146 -7.78 14.15 -3.97
N ARG A 147 -8.19 14.85 -5.05
CA ARG A 147 -8.42 16.29 -5.04
C ARG A 147 -9.53 16.69 -4.07
N ARG A 148 -10.71 16.06 -4.15
CA ARG A 148 -11.84 16.31 -3.25
C ARG A 148 -11.44 16.11 -1.79
N LEU A 149 -10.70 15.05 -1.49
CA LEU A 149 -10.24 14.75 -0.14
C LEU A 149 -9.23 15.79 0.36
N PHE A 150 -8.30 16.22 -0.51
CA PHE A 150 -7.30 17.23 -0.19
C PHE A 150 -7.92 18.61 0.04
N GLU A 151 -8.94 18.97 -0.74
CA GLU A 151 -9.70 20.22 -0.60
C GLU A 151 -10.74 20.17 0.53
N GLY A 152 -10.87 19.04 1.26
CA GLY A 152 -11.83 18.89 2.36
C GLY A 152 -13.29 18.74 1.92
N GLN A 153 -13.52 18.40 0.65
CA GLN A 153 -14.86 18.21 0.07
C GLN A 153 -15.45 16.82 0.36
N THR A 154 -14.64 15.89 0.88
CA THR A 154 -15.08 14.58 1.33
C THR A 154 -14.17 14.10 2.45
N ASP A 155 -14.73 13.33 3.39
CA ASP A 155 -13.97 12.58 4.39
C ASP A 155 -13.87 11.10 4.06
N THR A 156 -14.56 10.65 3.01
CA THR A 156 -14.58 9.26 2.56
C THR A 156 -13.31 8.95 1.78
N VAL A 157 -12.65 7.84 2.11
CA VAL A 157 -11.40 7.39 1.50
C VAL A 157 -11.67 6.04 0.87
N LEU A 158 -11.43 5.95 -0.43
CA LEU A 158 -11.50 4.67 -1.12
C LEU A 158 -10.30 3.82 -0.73
N ALA A 159 -10.52 2.52 -0.51
CA ALA A 159 -9.43 1.58 -0.23
C ALA A 159 -8.39 1.57 -1.36
N SER A 160 -8.82 1.70 -2.62
CA SER A 160 -7.93 1.83 -3.78
C SER A 160 -7.06 3.10 -3.73
N LEU A 161 -7.60 4.22 -3.23
CA LEU A 161 -6.83 5.45 -3.06
C LEU A 161 -5.82 5.32 -1.91
N ALA A 162 -6.19 4.68 -0.80
CA ALA A 162 -5.28 4.41 0.31
C ALA A 162 -4.15 3.45 -0.07
N GLN A 163 -4.43 2.44 -0.90
CA GLN A 163 -3.41 1.51 -1.42
C GLN A 163 -2.50 2.17 -2.47
N ALA A 164 -3.04 3.07 -3.30
CA ALA A 164 -2.26 3.77 -4.31
C ALA A 164 -1.38 4.91 -3.73
N GLY A 165 -1.75 5.43 -2.55
CA GLY A 165 -1.07 6.54 -1.88
C GLY A 165 0.34 6.20 -1.42
N SER A 166 1.35 6.55 -2.23
CA SER A 166 2.77 6.43 -1.87
C SER A 166 3.62 7.32 -2.77
N SER A 167 4.21 8.39 -2.22
CA SER A 167 5.45 9.05 -2.66
C SER A 167 5.71 10.37 -1.88
N GLY A 168 6.48 10.29 -0.79
CA GLY A 168 7.22 11.36 -0.10
C GLY A 168 6.64 12.78 -0.18
N GLY A 169 5.65 13.11 0.66
CA GLY A 169 5.17 14.48 0.86
C GLY A 169 3.81 14.57 1.56
N ALA A 170 3.35 15.80 1.83
CA ALA A 170 2.03 16.08 2.40
C ALA A 170 0.92 16.24 1.34
N GLN A 171 1.25 16.07 0.06
CA GLN A 171 0.36 16.27 -1.08
C GLN A 171 -0.11 14.94 -1.67
N PRO A 172 -1.30 14.89 -2.31
CA PRO A 172 -1.81 13.66 -2.90
C PRO A 172 -0.91 13.17 -4.04
N ARG A 173 -0.37 11.96 -3.88
CA ARG A 173 0.50 11.30 -4.86
C ARG A 173 0.26 9.79 -4.88
N CYS A 174 0.36 9.19 -6.05
CA CYS A 174 0.31 7.75 -6.23
C CYS A 174 1.25 7.27 -7.34
N ARG A 175 1.67 6.01 -7.28
CA ARG A 175 2.40 5.34 -8.36
C ARG A 175 1.47 4.39 -9.08
N CYS A 176 1.39 4.50 -10.40
CA CYS A 176 0.53 3.67 -11.24
C CYS A 176 1.36 2.99 -12.34
N ILE A 177 0.94 1.79 -12.76
CA ILE A 177 1.51 1.09 -13.90
C ILE A 177 0.52 1.18 -15.07
N SER A 178 0.93 1.83 -16.17
CA SER A 178 0.13 1.86 -17.41
C SER A 178 0.61 0.76 -18.36
N ARG A 179 -0.33 -0.02 -18.90
CA ARG A 179 -0.06 -0.96 -20.01
C ARG A 179 -0.15 -0.28 -21.38
N GLN A 180 -0.70 0.93 -21.47
CA GLN A 180 -0.77 1.69 -22.72
C GLN A 180 0.43 2.62 -22.82
N VAL A 181 1.40 2.26 -23.66
CA VAL A 181 2.37 3.21 -24.24
C VAL A 181 1.81 3.64 -25.58
N THR A 182 0.80 4.51 -25.55
CA THR A 182 0.38 5.27 -26.73
C THR A 182 0.80 6.71 -26.50
N ALA A 183 1.50 7.27 -27.50
CA ALA A 183 2.15 8.58 -27.46
C ALA A 183 1.39 9.64 -26.65
N SER A 184 2.01 10.06 -25.55
CA SER A 184 1.82 11.32 -24.82
C SER A 184 0.49 12.04 -25.02
N ARG A 185 -0.49 11.75 -24.13
CA ARG A 185 -1.28 12.83 -23.53
C ARG A 185 -0.74 13.06 -22.12
N PRO A 186 -0.26 14.27 -21.79
CA PRO A 186 0.09 14.57 -20.41
C PRO A 186 -1.15 14.35 -19.53
N VAL A 187 -0.98 13.61 -18.43
CA VAL A 187 -1.98 13.54 -17.37
C VAL A 187 -2.11 14.98 -16.83
N PRO A 188 -3.28 15.63 -16.91
CA PRO A 188 -3.41 17.01 -16.45
C PRO A 188 -3.18 17.05 -14.94
N SER A 189 -2.24 17.88 -14.49
CA SER A 189 -1.95 18.09 -13.07
C SER A 189 -3.01 18.95 -12.35
N LEU A 190 -4.00 19.47 -13.07
CA LEU A 190 -5.13 20.25 -12.57
C LEU A 190 -6.35 20.06 -13.50
N PRO A 191 -7.59 19.90 -12.99
CA PRO A 191 -8.78 20.05 -13.81
C PRO A 191 -8.90 21.53 -14.22
N ARG A 192 -9.01 21.80 -15.53
CA ARG A 192 -9.33 23.15 -16.02
C ARG A 192 -10.70 23.56 -15.49
N ALA A 193 -10.75 24.70 -14.81
CA ALA A 193 -12.00 25.36 -14.49
C ALA A 193 -12.72 25.73 -15.80
N GLY A 194 -13.96 25.26 -15.96
CA GLY A 194 -14.86 25.65 -17.05
C GLY A 194 -14.72 24.83 -18.33
N ALA A 195 -15.38 23.68 -18.39
CA ALA A 195 -15.82 23.09 -19.66
C ALA A 195 -17.20 22.46 -19.44
N LEU A 196 -18.22 23.24 -19.78
CA LEU A 196 -19.60 22.82 -19.89
C LEU A 196 -19.76 21.70 -20.92
N ALA A 197 -20.76 20.87 -20.67
CA ALA A 197 -21.38 19.85 -21.51
C ALA A 197 -21.06 19.91 -23.02
N GLY A 198 -20.64 18.78 -23.58
CA GLY A 198 -20.60 18.53 -25.01
C GLY A 198 -21.02 17.09 -25.30
N GLN A 199 -22.24 16.92 -25.79
CA GLN A 199 -22.82 15.66 -26.25
C GLN A 199 -21.95 15.00 -27.32
N VAL A 200 -21.72 13.69 -27.21
CA VAL A 200 -21.11 12.88 -28.27
C VAL A 200 -22.20 12.51 -29.26
N HIS A 201 -22.17 13.11 -30.44
CA HIS A 201 -23.00 12.71 -31.58
C HIS A 201 -22.28 11.60 -32.35
N LEU A 202 -22.86 10.41 -32.40
CA LEU A 202 -22.39 9.28 -33.20
C LEU A 202 -22.89 9.45 -34.65
N GLY A 203 -22.00 9.87 -35.54
CA GLY A 203 -22.23 9.84 -36.99
C GLY A 203 -21.82 8.48 -37.56
N HIS A 204 -22.79 7.68 -37.99
CA HIS A 204 -22.59 6.49 -38.82
C HIS A 204 -22.15 6.90 -40.24
N ALA A 205 -21.00 6.41 -40.70
CA ALA A 205 -20.64 6.45 -42.12
C ALA A 205 -20.71 5.01 -42.68
N GLY A 206 -21.71 4.77 -43.53
CA GLY A 206 -21.83 3.57 -44.34
C GLY A 206 -20.86 3.61 -45.52
N ILE A 207 -20.30 2.46 -45.86
CA ILE A 207 -19.50 2.24 -47.07
C ILE A 207 -20.40 1.48 -48.05
N GLY A 208 -20.59 2.03 -49.24
CA GLY A 208 -21.29 1.38 -50.34
C GLY A 208 -20.99 2.08 -51.66
N ALA A 209 -20.04 1.52 -52.41
CA ALA A 209 -20.11 1.20 -53.85
C ALA A 209 -18.77 0.59 -54.26
#